data_AF-A0A2T0RHZ1-F1
#
_entry.id   AF-A0A2T0RHZ1-F1
#
_cell.length_a   1.000
_cell.length_b   1.000
_cell.length_c   1.000
_cell.angle_alpha   90.00
_cell.angle_beta   90.00
_cell.angle_gamma   90.00
#
_symmetry.space_group_name_H-M   'P 1'
#
loop_
_entity.id
_entity.type
_entity.pdbx_description
1 polymer ?
#
loop_
_entity_poly.entity_id
_entity_poly.type
_entity_poly.pdbx_seq_one_letter_code
_entity_poly.pdbx_strand_id
1 'polypeptide(L)'
;MPIESLVAHVTHQMIRLCEVTHADPAASADLVADLLGSAGNRPLAAGPGWASDIADDHTPIEFSVAFDRDGPPVLRLLAEAGVTDPATPAGLAPALSFVRRQAPRHGLSLERLERVLDLFATDRPQGAFGMWHSLILRSLPEFKVYLNPELHGVARSVPLVHEALDRLGAGAAFRTVREEGLRPGRLGEADRLTFFALDLHDRPTARIKLYVSQHDATLADVARAAAVVPGVDPAEVAGFCELGAGSAGPYDGRPIISSYTFRPGAEQPVGYSVYVPIRSYVADDREAYDRVRELLIRHGFAPDRLAPAVRAVTDRPLEDGVGLIAHVSLRVGPPRPGVSVYLSSEAYAVSSPRSGQGWSGSRVA
;
A
#
# COMPACT_ATOMS: atom_id res chain seq x y z
N MET A 1 -19.53 18.08 23.40
CA MET A 1 -19.44 17.52 22.04
C MET A 1 -19.37 16.01 22.16
N PRO A 2 -20.03 15.22 21.30
CA PRO A 2 -19.88 13.76 21.33
C PRO A 2 -18.40 13.39 21.16
N ILE A 3 -17.95 12.38 21.89
CA ILE A 3 -16.59 11.85 21.76
C ILE A 3 -16.51 11.16 20.39
N GLU A 4 -15.68 11.69 19.49
CA GLU A 4 -15.50 11.10 18.17
C GLU A 4 -14.76 9.75 18.29
N SER A 5 -15.31 8.73 17.65
CA SER A 5 -14.70 7.39 17.56
C SER A 5 -13.89 7.25 16.27
N LEU A 6 -12.99 6.27 16.24
CA LEU A 6 -12.19 5.96 15.05
C LEU A 6 -13.08 5.73 13.81
N VAL A 7 -14.12 4.91 13.93
CA VAL A 7 -15.02 4.61 12.80
C VAL A 7 -15.76 5.86 12.33
N ALA A 8 -16.19 6.74 13.23
CA ALA A 8 -16.86 7.98 12.85
C ALA A 8 -15.92 8.89 12.05
N HIS A 9 -14.70 9.09 12.55
CA HIS A 9 -13.68 9.94 11.91
C HIS A 9 -13.33 9.46 10.49
N VAL A 10 -12.94 8.18 10.37
CA VAL A 10 -12.59 7.56 9.09
C VAL A 10 -13.77 7.59 8.14
N THR A 11 -14.98 7.30 8.62
CA THR A 11 -16.19 7.31 7.77
C THR A 11 -16.46 8.72 7.24
N HIS A 12 -16.29 9.77 8.04
CA HIS A 12 -16.44 11.14 7.56
C HIS A 12 -15.44 11.50 6.45
N GLN A 13 -14.15 11.12 6.61
CA GLN A 13 -13.14 11.29 5.57
C GLN A 13 -13.49 10.51 4.30
N MET A 14 -13.90 9.25 4.47
CA MET A 14 -14.27 8.37 3.38
C MET A 14 -15.50 8.88 2.62
N ILE A 15 -16.53 9.43 3.28
CA ILE A 15 -17.71 10.00 2.61
C ILE A 15 -17.28 11.15 1.69
N ARG A 16 -16.48 12.09 2.21
CA ARG A 16 -15.96 13.21 1.40
C ARG A 16 -15.09 12.71 0.23
N LEU A 17 -14.30 11.66 0.43
CA LEU A 17 -13.52 11.04 -0.64
C LEU A 17 -14.41 10.32 -1.67
N CYS A 18 -15.53 9.73 -1.26
CA CYS A 18 -16.51 9.13 -2.17
C CYS A 18 -17.14 10.19 -3.07
N GLU A 19 -17.42 11.39 -2.56
CA GLU A 19 -17.91 12.51 -3.36
C GLU A 19 -16.89 12.93 -4.44
N VAL A 20 -15.60 13.00 -4.09
CA VAL A 20 -14.50 13.35 -5.01
C VAL A 20 -14.27 12.28 -6.09
N THR A 21 -14.51 11.01 -5.76
CA THR A 21 -14.22 9.86 -6.64
C THR A 21 -15.47 9.25 -7.29
N HIS A 22 -16.65 9.79 -6.99
CA HIS A 22 -17.95 9.27 -7.42
C HIS A 22 -18.20 7.81 -7.01
N ALA A 23 -17.66 7.39 -5.86
CA ALA A 23 -17.97 6.11 -5.24
C ALA A 23 -19.28 6.19 -4.41
N ASP A 24 -19.89 5.05 -4.10
CA ASP A 24 -21.09 4.99 -3.25
C ASP A 24 -20.69 5.14 -1.77
N PRO A 25 -21.06 6.23 -1.09
CA PRO A 25 -20.69 6.46 0.30
C PRO A 25 -21.37 5.52 1.29
N ALA A 26 -22.61 5.07 1.02
CA ALA A 26 -23.38 4.26 1.96
C ALA A 26 -22.79 2.84 2.04
N ALA A 27 -22.62 2.19 0.89
CA ALA A 27 -22.00 0.86 0.82
C ALA A 27 -20.56 0.86 1.38
N SER A 28 -19.84 1.97 1.18
CA SER A 28 -18.46 2.10 1.67
C SER A 28 -18.39 2.27 3.19
N ALA A 29 -19.32 3.00 3.80
CA ALA A 29 -19.39 3.19 5.25
C ALA A 29 -19.65 1.86 6.00
N ASP A 30 -20.57 1.05 5.50
CA ASP A 30 -20.87 -0.27 6.08
C ASP A 30 -19.66 -1.21 6.05
N LEU A 31 -18.88 -1.16 4.97
CA LEU A 31 -17.65 -1.93 4.84
C LEU A 31 -16.57 -1.48 5.81
N VAL A 32 -16.38 -0.16 5.98
CA VAL A 32 -15.44 0.40 6.95
C VAL A 32 -15.82 -0.01 8.38
N ALA A 33 -17.11 0.06 8.71
CA ALA A 33 -17.61 -0.33 10.02
C ALA A 33 -17.40 -1.83 10.31
N ASP A 34 -17.71 -2.74 9.37
CA ASP A 34 -17.46 -4.18 9.57
C ASP A 34 -15.96 -4.51 9.60
N LEU A 35 -15.14 -3.80 8.81
CA LEU A 35 -13.69 -4.00 8.81
C LEU A 35 -13.06 -3.60 10.15
N LEU A 36 -13.38 -2.42 10.66
CA LEU A 36 -12.85 -1.95 11.95
C LEU A 36 -13.46 -2.70 13.14
N GLY A 37 -14.66 -3.25 12.98
CA GLY A 37 -15.37 -4.00 14.01
C GLY A 37 -15.51 -3.21 15.31
N SER A 38 -15.39 -3.88 16.45
CA SER A 38 -15.49 -3.23 17.76
C SER A 38 -14.37 -2.22 18.02
N ALA A 39 -13.21 -2.39 17.37
CA ALA A 39 -12.08 -1.48 17.53
C ALA A 39 -12.39 -0.09 16.96
N GLY A 40 -13.25 -0.01 15.94
CA GLY A 40 -13.75 1.24 15.38
C GLY A 40 -14.53 2.11 16.38
N ASN A 41 -15.15 1.51 17.40
CA ASN A 41 -15.89 2.25 18.42
C ASN A 41 -15.00 2.93 19.47
N ARG A 42 -13.68 2.72 19.40
CA ARG A 42 -12.73 3.34 20.33
C ARG A 42 -12.73 4.87 20.16
N PRO A 43 -12.84 5.64 21.27
CA PRO A 43 -12.62 7.08 21.26
C PRO A 43 -11.25 7.46 20.69
N LEU A 44 -11.18 8.46 19.81
CA LEU A 44 -9.90 8.96 19.29
C LEU A 44 -8.97 9.45 20.42
N ALA A 45 -9.53 10.13 21.42
CA ALA A 45 -8.78 10.63 22.57
C ALA A 45 -8.12 9.52 23.42
N ALA A 46 -8.52 8.26 23.25
CA ALA A 46 -7.89 7.13 23.93
C ALA A 46 -6.62 6.63 23.20
N GLY A 47 -6.26 7.23 22.06
CA GLY A 47 -5.14 6.81 21.22
C GLY A 47 -5.37 5.45 20.53
N PRO A 48 -4.38 4.94 19.79
CA PRO A 48 -4.48 3.65 19.09
C PRO A 48 -4.68 2.49 20.07
N GLY A 49 -5.51 1.52 19.70
CA GLY A 49 -5.72 0.30 20.47
C GLY A 49 -4.54 -0.67 20.35
N TRP A 50 -3.83 -0.65 19.23
CA TRP A 50 -2.64 -1.43 18.93
C TRP A 50 -1.75 -0.64 17.96
N ALA A 51 -0.48 -1.01 17.86
CA ALA A 51 0.47 -0.38 16.95
C ALA A 51 0.35 -0.94 15.53
N SER A 52 -0.76 -0.62 14.84
CA SER A 52 -0.90 -0.91 13.40
C SER A 52 0.24 -0.27 12.62
N ASP A 53 0.76 -0.98 11.62
CA ASP A 53 1.82 -0.50 10.71
C ASP A 53 1.26 -0.01 9.36
N ILE A 54 -0.07 0.11 9.24
CA ILE A 54 -0.75 0.71 8.07
C ILE A 54 -0.35 2.18 7.90
N ALA A 55 -0.26 2.92 9.01
CA ALA A 55 0.02 4.35 9.04
C ALA A 55 0.97 4.69 10.19
N ASP A 56 1.74 5.78 10.02
CA ASP A 56 2.77 6.20 10.98
C ASP A 56 2.20 6.56 12.37
N ASP A 57 0.93 7.00 12.45
CA ASP A 57 0.23 7.31 13.70
C ASP A 57 -0.54 6.11 14.29
N HIS A 58 -0.34 4.92 13.72
CA HIS A 58 -1.04 3.68 14.05
C HIS A 58 -2.54 3.67 13.76
N THR A 59 -3.04 4.58 12.91
CA THR A 59 -4.38 4.43 12.35
C THR A 59 -4.43 3.15 11.50
N PRO A 60 -5.39 2.24 11.70
CA PRO A 60 -5.46 0.97 10.97
C PRO A 60 -6.03 1.11 9.55
N ILE A 61 -6.02 2.32 8.98
CA ILE A 61 -6.53 2.65 7.66
C ILE A 61 -5.61 3.70 6.99
N GLU A 62 -5.29 3.47 5.72
CA GLU A 62 -4.69 4.44 4.80
C GLU A 62 -5.59 4.54 3.56
N PHE A 63 -5.90 5.76 3.13
CA PHE A 63 -6.64 5.98 1.89
C PHE A 63 -5.69 6.02 0.70
N SER A 64 -6.19 5.72 -0.50
CA SER A 64 -5.49 6.15 -1.72
C SER A 64 -6.46 6.49 -2.83
N VAL A 65 -6.07 7.49 -3.62
CA VAL A 65 -6.79 7.89 -4.84
C VAL A 65 -5.93 7.51 -6.03
N ALA A 66 -6.46 6.65 -6.90
CA ALA A 66 -5.80 6.21 -8.12
C ALA A 66 -6.32 6.97 -9.33
N PHE A 67 -5.42 7.71 -9.98
CA PHE A 67 -5.62 8.35 -11.27
C PHE A 67 -5.25 7.36 -12.36
N ASP A 68 -6.25 6.82 -13.04
CA ASP A 68 -6.07 5.93 -14.19
C ASP A 68 -6.30 6.75 -15.47
N ARG A 69 -5.71 6.33 -16.61
CA ARG A 69 -5.86 7.06 -17.90
C ARG A 69 -7.32 7.18 -18.34
N ASP A 70 -8.11 6.17 -18.00
CA ASP A 70 -9.51 6.05 -18.37
C ASP A 70 -10.40 6.14 -17.13
N GLY A 71 -11.29 7.14 -17.10
CA GLY A 71 -12.37 7.26 -16.12
C GLY A 71 -12.10 8.16 -14.91
N PRO A 72 -13.01 8.16 -13.93
CA PRO A 72 -12.87 8.93 -12.70
C PRO A 72 -11.77 8.33 -11.80
N PRO A 73 -11.16 9.12 -10.90
CA PRO A 73 -10.23 8.61 -9.92
C PRO A 73 -10.90 7.55 -9.04
N VAL A 74 -10.13 6.56 -8.60
CA VAL A 74 -10.64 5.41 -7.87
C VAL A 74 -10.18 5.47 -6.43
N LEU A 75 -11.13 5.54 -5.50
CA LEU A 75 -10.86 5.44 -4.07
C LEU A 75 -10.51 4.00 -3.68
N ARG A 76 -9.47 3.85 -2.86
CA ARG A 76 -9.12 2.60 -2.21
C ARG A 76 -8.82 2.86 -0.74
N LEU A 77 -9.05 1.85 0.08
CA LEU A 77 -8.57 1.78 1.45
C LEU A 77 -7.58 0.63 1.51
N LEU A 78 -6.44 0.84 2.19
CA LEU A 78 -5.65 -0.21 2.79
C LEU A 78 -6.01 -0.23 4.27
N ALA A 79 -6.26 -1.40 4.83
CA ALA A 79 -6.75 -1.48 6.20
C ALA A 79 -6.36 -2.78 6.89
N GLU A 80 -6.20 -2.70 8.19
CA GLU A 80 -6.06 -3.84 9.08
C GLU A 80 -7.39 -4.09 9.79
N ALA A 81 -7.98 -5.27 9.58
CA ALA A 81 -9.23 -5.63 10.24
C ALA A 81 -9.05 -5.62 11.77
N GLY A 82 -10.04 -5.09 12.47
CA GLY A 82 -9.94 -4.75 13.89
C GLY A 82 -9.37 -5.89 14.76
N VAL A 83 -8.24 -5.63 15.40
CA VAL A 83 -7.65 -6.52 16.40
C VAL A 83 -8.40 -6.28 17.71
N THR A 84 -9.13 -7.28 18.20
CA THR A 84 -9.95 -7.16 19.41
C THR A 84 -9.13 -7.20 20.70
N ASP A 85 -7.89 -7.69 20.63
CA ASP A 85 -6.97 -7.80 21.76
C ASP A 85 -5.56 -7.34 21.35
N PRO A 86 -5.05 -6.22 21.91
CA PRO A 86 -3.70 -5.71 21.62
C PRO A 86 -2.57 -6.70 21.97
N ALA A 87 -2.83 -7.67 22.85
CA ALA A 87 -1.87 -8.71 23.21
C ALA A 87 -1.87 -9.90 22.23
N THR A 88 -2.86 -9.97 21.33
CA THR A 88 -2.87 -10.98 20.26
C THR A 88 -1.85 -10.56 19.21
N PRO A 89 -0.82 -11.39 18.93
CA PRO A 89 0.16 -11.11 17.90
C PRO A 89 -0.52 -10.84 16.55
N ALA A 90 0.13 -10.08 15.67
CA ALA A 90 -0.39 -9.71 14.36
C ALA A 90 -0.58 -10.94 13.46
N GLY A 91 -1.67 -11.66 13.70
CA GLY A 91 -1.94 -12.99 13.18
C GLY A 91 -2.99 -12.97 12.08
N LEU A 92 -3.08 -14.08 11.35
CA LEU A 92 -3.99 -14.17 10.20
C LEU A 92 -5.47 -14.27 10.58
N ALA A 93 -5.81 -14.73 11.79
CA ALA A 93 -7.16 -15.18 12.12
C ALA A 93 -8.24 -14.07 12.07
N PRO A 94 -8.06 -12.89 12.72
CA PRO A 94 -9.06 -11.80 12.63
C PRO A 94 -9.25 -11.33 11.19
N ALA A 95 -8.15 -11.19 10.45
CA ALA A 95 -8.15 -10.75 9.06
C ALA A 95 -8.80 -11.75 8.11
N LEU A 96 -8.61 -13.05 8.33
CA LEU A 96 -9.29 -14.11 7.58
C LEU A 96 -10.78 -14.17 7.90
N SER A 97 -11.17 -13.93 9.15
CA SER A 97 -12.57 -13.90 9.56
C SER A 97 -13.34 -12.83 8.80
N PHE A 98 -12.78 -11.63 8.65
CA PHE A 98 -13.37 -10.56 7.84
C PHE A 98 -13.63 -11.00 6.39
N VAL A 99 -12.59 -11.49 5.70
CA VAL A 99 -12.72 -11.90 4.29
C VAL A 99 -13.72 -13.04 4.10
N ARG A 100 -13.75 -14.03 5.00
CA ARG A 100 -14.71 -15.14 4.94
C ARG A 100 -16.16 -14.68 5.12
N ARG A 101 -16.40 -13.66 5.95
CA ARG A 101 -17.74 -13.05 6.09
C ARG A 101 -18.15 -12.25 4.85
N GLN A 102 -17.20 -11.57 4.21
CA GLN A 102 -17.44 -10.74 3.04
C GLN A 102 -17.57 -11.54 1.73
N ALA A 103 -16.94 -12.71 1.64
CA ALA A 103 -16.96 -13.55 0.45
C ALA A 103 -18.36 -13.87 -0.09
N PRO A 104 -19.31 -14.40 0.70
CA PRO A 104 -20.66 -14.67 0.20
C PRO A 104 -21.47 -13.41 -0.12
N ARG A 105 -21.17 -12.27 0.54
CA ARG A 105 -21.89 -11.00 0.32
C ARG A 105 -21.53 -10.32 -0.99
N HIS A 106 -20.27 -10.48 -1.42
CA HIS A 106 -19.71 -9.81 -2.60
C HIS A 106 -19.32 -10.78 -3.71
N GLY A 107 -19.60 -12.08 -3.56
CA GLY A 107 -19.23 -13.09 -4.55
C GLY A 107 -17.72 -13.22 -4.75
N LEU A 108 -16.93 -13.10 -3.68
CA LEU A 108 -15.48 -13.18 -3.74
C LEU A 108 -15.01 -14.63 -3.95
N SER A 109 -13.92 -14.81 -4.69
CA SER A 109 -13.24 -16.10 -4.79
C SER A 109 -12.04 -16.12 -3.85
N LEU A 110 -12.00 -17.11 -2.95
CA LEU A 110 -10.91 -17.32 -2.00
C LEU A 110 -9.94 -18.44 -2.43
N GLU A 111 -10.17 -19.08 -3.58
CA GLU A 111 -9.45 -20.28 -4.02
C GLU A 111 -7.93 -20.07 -4.03
N ARG A 112 -7.44 -18.97 -4.61
CA ARG A 112 -5.99 -18.68 -4.65
C ARG A 112 -5.41 -18.42 -3.26
N LEU A 113 -6.18 -17.75 -2.40
CA LEU A 113 -5.76 -17.50 -1.02
C LEU A 113 -5.63 -18.84 -0.28
N GLU A 114 -6.65 -19.69 -0.34
CA GLU A 114 -6.68 -20.99 0.33
C GLU A 114 -5.52 -21.92 -0.07
N ARG A 115 -5.07 -21.86 -1.33
CA ARG A 115 -3.93 -22.65 -1.83
C ARG A 115 -2.58 -22.30 -1.19
N VAL A 116 -2.44 -21.12 -0.60
CA VAL A 116 -1.19 -20.65 0.00
C VAL A 116 -1.30 -20.39 1.50
N LEU A 117 -2.50 -20.43 2.09
CA LEU A 117 -2.70 -20.04 3.49
C LEU A 117 -1.90 -20.87 4.50
N ASP A 118 -1.68 -22.16 4.24
CA ASP A 118 -0.87 -23.03 5.09
C ASP A 118 0.60 -22.56 5.16
N LEU A 119 1.12 -21.92 4.12
CA LEU A 119 2.48 -21.40 4.08
C LEU A 119 2.70 -20.21 5.01
N PHE A 120 1.64 -19.46 5.30
CA PHE A 120 1.67 -18.28 6.16
C PHE A 120 1.09 -18.58 7.56
N ALA A 121 0.54 -19.78 7.80
CA ALA A 121 -0.08 -20.11 9.08
C ALA A 121 0.99 -20.31 10.18
N THR A 122 0.89 -19.56 11.27
CA THR A 122 1.78 -19.66 12.43
C THR A 122 1.10 -19.21 13.72
N ASP A 123 1.41 -19.89 14.81
CA ASP A 123 1.02 -19.47 16.18
C ASP A 123 1.99 -18.44 16.76
N ARG A 124 3.11 -18.18 16.09
CA ARG A 124 4.17 -17.25 16.51
C ARG A 124 4.54 -16.32 15.35
N PRO A 125 3.63 -15.43 14.93
CA PRO A 125 3.91 -14.50 13.85
C PRO A 125 5.05 -13.54 14.23
N GLN A 126 5.91 -13.26 13.26
CA GLN A 126 6.95 -12.23 13.35
C GLN A 126 6.61 -11.05 12.45
N GLY A 127 7.20 -9.90 12.72
CA GLY A 127 6.96 -8.67 11.97
C GLY A 127 5.67 -7.94 12.41
N ALA A 128 5.29 -6.95 11.62
CA ALA A 128 4.28 -5.97 12.01
C ALA A 128 2.83 -6.38 11.72
N PHE A 129 2.60 -7.31 10.78
CA PHE A 129 1.26 -7.75 10.40
C PHE A 129 1.22 -9.20 9.92
N GLY A 130 0.02 -9.80 9.96
CA GLY A 130 -0.25 -11.11 9.35
C GLY A 130 -0.93 -10.97 7.99
N MET A 131 -2.08 -10.29 7.97
CA MET A 131 -2.84 -10.01 6.76
C MET A 131 -3.52 -8.64 6.84
N TRP A 132 -3.37 -7.85 5.79
CA TRP A 132 -4.15 -6.62 5.56
C TRP A 132 -5.10 -6.78 4.39
N HIS A 133 -6.04 -5.86 4.26
CA HIS A 133 -7.03 -5.81 3.21
C HIS A 133 -6.88 -4.54 2.41
N SER A 134 -7.04 -4.63 1.08
CA SER A 134 -7.36 -3.45 0.29
C SER A 134 -8.76 -3.55 -0.28
N LEU A 135 -9.56 -2.51 -0.01
CA LEU A 135 -10.90 -2.34 -0.55
C LEU A 135 -10.82 -1.31 -1.68
N ILE A 136 -11.25 -1.68 -2.88
CA ILE A 136 -11.37 -0.76 -4.01
C ILE A 136 -12.83 -0.33 -4.08
N LEU A 137 -13.11 0.92 -3.74
CA LEU A 137 -14.46 1.42 -3.61
C LEU A 137 -14.98 1.87 -4.98
N ARG A 138 -15.99 1.12 -5.46
CA ARG A 138 -16.77 1.35 -6.68
C ARG A 138 -18.21 0.96 -6.37
N SER A 139 -19.11 1.04 -7.36
CA SER A 139 -20.48 0.51 -7.23
C SER A 139 -20.52 -0.96 -6.78
N LEU A 140 -19.55 -1.77 -7.24
CA LEU A 140 -19.25 -3.08 -6.68
C LEU A 140 -17.82 -3.07 -6.15
N PRO A 141 -17.61 -3.23 -4.83
CA PRO A 141 -16.29 -3.18 -4.23
C PRO A 141 -15.44 -4.37 -4.67
N GLU A 142 -14.17 -4.13 -4.99
CA GLU A 142 -13.19 -5.20 -5.24
C GLU A 142 -12.31 -5.37 -4.00
N PHE A 143 -11.98 -6.61 -3.66
CA PHE A 143 -11.21 -6.95 -2.47
C PHE A 143 -9.84 -7.51 -2.86
N LYS A 144 -8.85 -7.14 -2.05
CA LYS A 144 -7.51 -7.73 -2.07
C LYS A 144 -7.05 -8.04 -0.67
N VAL A 145 -6.17 -9.02 -0.55
CA VAL A 145 -5.43 -9.29 0.68
C VAL A 145 -3.95 -9.06 0.46
N TYR A 146 -3.25 -8.67 1.51
CA TYR A 146 -1.80 -8.53 1.59
C TYR A 146 -1.35 -9.44 2.73
N LEU A 147 -0.56 -10.45 2.41
CA LEU A 147 0.08 -11.35 3.36
C LEU A 147 1.52 -10.89 3.62
N ASN A 148 2.00 -11.07 4.84
CA ASN A 148 3.39 -10.77 5.20
C ASN A 148 4.32 -11.96 4.85
N PRO A 149 5.25 -11.82 3.88
CA PRO A 149 6.20 -12.90 3.57
C PRO A 149 7.17 -13.21 4.72
N GLU A 150 7.38 -12.27 5.63
CA GLU A 150 8.32 -12.38 6.74
C GLU A 150 7.64 -12.84 8.03
N LEU A 151 6.41 -13.35 7.94
CA LEU A 151 5.63 -13.80 9.09
C LEU A 151 6.31 -14.94 9.88
N HIS A 152 7.20 -15.69 9.22
CA HIS A 152 8.06 -16.72 9.82
C HIS A 152 9.51 -16.26 10.02
N GLY A 153 9.75 -14.94 9.96
CA GLY A 153 11.07 -14.30 9.97
C GLY A 153 11.65 -14.10 8.58
N VAL A 154 12.51 -13.09 8.46
CA VAL A 154 13.13 -12.63 7.20
C VAL A 154 13.82 -13.76 6.44
N ALA A 155 14.58 -14.61 7.13
CA ALA A 155 15.30 -15.73 6.52
C ALA A 155 14.39 -16.78 5.84
N ARG A 156 13.10 -16.83 6.21
CA ARG A 156 12.11 -17.76 5.64
C ARG A 156 11.29 -17.15 4.51
N SER A 157 11.38 -15.84 4.29
CA SER A 157 10.56 -15.12 3.32
C SER A 157 10.76 -15.57 1.86
N VAL A 158 12.01 -15.73 1.44
CA VAL A 158 12.34 -16.13 0.06
C VAL A 158 11.82 -17.52 -0.31
N PRO A 159 12.12 -18.60 0.44
CA PRO A 159 11.57 -19.91 0.11
C PRO A 159 10.04 -19.95 0.24
N LEU A 160 9.45 -19.20 1.17
CA LEU A 160 8.00 -19.09 1.31
C LEU A 160 7.36 -18.47 0.07
N VAL A 161 7.86 -17.33 -0.41
CA VAL A 161 7.34 -16.67 -1.61
C VAL A 161 7.54 -17.50 -2.87
N HIS A 162 8.68 -18.19 -2.99
CA HIS A 162 8.92 -19.10 -4.11
C HIS A 162 7.86 -20.20 -4.17
N GLU A 163 7.63 -20.90 -3.05
CA GLU A 163 6.61 -21.95 -2.95
C GLU A 163 5.20 -21.40 -3.20
N ALA A 164 4.86 -20.24 -2.65
CA ALA A 164 3.56 -19.61 -2.86
C ALA A 164 3.32 -19.27 -4.35
N LEU A 165 4.34 -18.75 -5.05
CA LEU A 165 4.24 -18.45 -6.48
C LEU A 165 4.23 -19.72 -7.34
N ASP A 166 4.98 -20.76 -6.99
CA ASP A 166 4.91 -22.06 -7.66
C ASP A 166 3.51 -22.68 -7.58
N ARG A 167 2.92 -22.72 -6.37
CA ARG A 167 1.55 -23.21 -6.17
C ARG A 167 0.50 -22.47 -6.97
N LEU A 168 0.76 -21.20 -7.29
CA LEU A 168 -0.12 -20.34 -8.10
C LEU A 168 0.30 -20.26 -9.58
N GLY A 169 1.29 -21.05 -10.01
CA GLY A 169 1.75 -21.12 -11.41
C GLY A 169 2.55 -19.90 -11.88
N ALA A 170 3.14 -19.14 -10.97
CA ALA A 170 3.91 -17.91 -11.23
C ALA A 170 5.40 -18.01 -10.87
N GLY A 171 5.89 -19.21 -10.56
CA GLY A 171 7.28 -19.41 -10.12
C GLY A 171 8.34 -19.08 -11.17
N ALA A 172 8.08 -19.32 -12.46
CA ALA A 172 9.00 -18.97 -13.53
C ALA A 172 9.27 -17.46 -13.60
N ALA A 173 8.20 -16.66 -13.66
CA ALA A 173 8.31 -15.20 -13.59
C ALA A 173 8.98 -14.69 -12.30
N PHE A 174 8.80 -15.37 -11.17
CA PHE A 174 9.51 -15.00 -9.95
C PHE A 174 11.02 -15.24 -10.04
N ARG A 175 11.44 -16.35 -10.65
CA ARG A 175 12.88 -16.62 -10.87
C ARG A 175 13.52 -15.50 -11.70
N THR A 176 12.87 -15.05 -12.77
CA THR A 176 13.36 -13.92 -13.58
C THR A 176 13.48 -12.65 -12.74
N VAL A 177 12.46 -12.29 -11.94
CA VAL A 177 12.54 -11.12 -11.04
C VAL A 177 13.73 -11.24 -10.09
N ARG A 178 13.92 -12.41 -9.47
CA ARG A 178 15.01 -12.65 -8.52
C ARG A 178 16.39 -12.54 -9.17
N GLU A 179 16.56 -13.12 -10.36
CA GLU A 179 17.86 -13.27 -11.02
C GLU A 179 18.27 -12.01 -11.79
N GLU A 180 17.31 -11.29 -12.36
CA GLU A 180 17.58 -10.15 -13.25
C GLU A 180 17.15 -8.81 -12.62
N GLY A 181 16.06 -8.80 -11.85
CA GLY A 181 15.44 -7.60 -11.29
C GLY A 181 15.91 -7.20 -9.88
N LEU A 182 16.30 -8.14 -9.02
CA LEU A 182 16.70 -7.87 -7.62
C LEU A 182 18.21 -7.81 -7.41
N ARG A 183 18.68 -7.03 -6.45
CA ARG A 183 20.10 -6.67 -6.36
C ARG A 183 20.90 -7.91 -5.95
N PRO A 184 22.00 -8.25 -6.66
CA PRO A 184 22.79 -9.43 -6.33
C PRO A 184 23.20 -9.44 -4.85
N GLY A 185 22.87 -10.52 -4.14
CA GLY A 185 23.21 -10.70 -2.73
C GLY A 185 22.47 -9.80 -1.73
N ARG A 186 21.41 -9.07 -2.14
CA ARG A 186 20.66 -8.16 -1.23
C ARG A 186 19.28 -8.68 -0.83
N LEU A 187 18.78 -9.72 -1.47
CA LEU A 187 17.47 -10.32 -1.18
C LEU A 187 17.44 -10.91 0.23
N GLY A 188 16.48 -10.50 1.05
CA GLY A 188 16.38 -10.85 2.47
C GLY A 188 17.24 -9.97 3.39
N GLU A 189 17.94 -8.97 2.84
CA GLU A 189 18.69 -7.97 3.59
C GLU A 189 18.17 -6.56 3.29
N ALA A 190 18.61 -5.98 2.18
CA ALA A 190 18.18 -4.64 1.75
C ALA A 190 17.06 -4.68 0.72
N ASP A 191 16.87 -5.79 0.01
CA ASP A 191 15.68 -6.09 -0.79
C ASP A 191 14.79 -7.03 0.02
N ARG A 192 13.80 -6.47 0.73
CA ARG A 192 12.92 -7.18 1.65
C ARG A 192 11.61 -7.53 0.96
N LEU A 193 11.14 -8.77 1.09
CA LEU A 193 9.87 -9.21 0.52
C LEU A 193 8.74 -8.79 1.47
N THR A 194 8.13 -7.63 1.21
CA THR A 194 7.31 -6.94 2.22
C THR A 194 5.83 -7.29 2.14
N PHE A 195 5.30 -7.50 0.93
CA PHE A 195 3.89 -7.87 0.75
C PHE A 195 3.71 -8.92 -0.34
N PHE A 196 2.90 -9.94 -0.07
CA PHE A 196 2.35 -10.87 -1.04
C PHE A 196 0.86 -10.64 -1.17
N ALA A 197 0.40 -10.09 -2.29
CA ALA A 197 -0.99 -9.67 -2.45
C ALA A 197 -1.76 -10.47 -3.50
N LEU A 198 -3.04 -10.72 -3.22
CA LEU A 198 -3.96 -11.46 -4.08
C LEU A 198 -5.25 -10.67 -4.28
N ASP A 199 -5.68 -10.51 -5.54
CA ASP A 199 -7.04 -10.07 -5.86
C ASP A 199 -8.03 -11.20 -5.55
N LEU A 200 -9.11 -10.93 -4.81
CA LEU A 200 -10.09 -11.93 -4.36
C LEU A 200 -11.26 -12.13 -5.34
N HIS A 201 -10.93 -12.42 -6.59
CA HIS A 201 -11.89 -12.82 -7.62
C HIS A 201 -11.27 -13.80 -8.63
N ASP A 202 -12.10 -14.48 -9.40
CA ASP A 202 -11.70 -15.55 -10.33
C ASP A 202 -11.50 -15.09 -11.78
N ARG A 203 -12.00 -13.90 -12.14
CA ARG A 203 -11.84 -13.29 -13.48
C ARG A 203 -10.39 -13.37 -13.99
N PRO A 204 -10.13 -13.49 -15.30
CA PRO A 204 -8.77 -13.57 -15.88
C PRO A 204 -7.84 -12.39 -15.54
N THR A 205 -8.40 -11.28 -15.08
CA THR A 205 -7.68 -10.08 -14.64
C THR A 205 -7.19 -10.16 -13.18
N ALA A 206 -7.49 -11.22 -12.44
CA ALA A 206 -7.07 -11.38 -11.06
C ALA A 206 -5.55 -11.51 -10.96
N ARG A 207 -4.94 -10.64 -10.16
CA ARG A 207 -3.48 -10.54 -10.06
C ARG A 207 -2.95 -11.20 -8.79
N ILE A 208 -1.74 -11.73 -8.94
CA ILE A 208 -0.83 -12.00 -7.84
C ILE A 208 0.21 -10.89 -7.87
N LYS A 209 0.51 -10.27 -6.73
CA LYS A 209 1.51 -9.21 -6.64
C LYS A 209 2.54 -9.49 -5.55
N LEU A 210 3.81 -9.29 -5.86
CA LEU A 210 4.89 -9.30 -4.87
C LEU A 210 5.44 -7.89 -4.74
N TYR A 211 5.64 -7.44 -3.51
CA TYR A 211 6.22 -6.14 -3.18
C TYR A 211 7.58 -6.33 -2.54
N VAL A 212 8.54 -5.50 -2.95
CA VAL A 212 9.91 -5.52 -2.47
C VAL A 212 10.27 -4.13 -1.96
N SER A 213 10.56 -3.99 -0.67
CA SER A 213 11.15 -2.78 -0.11
C SER A 213 12.65 -2.78 -0.39
N GLN A 214 13.14 -1.74 -1.05
CA GLN A 214 14.53 -1.61 -1.50
C GLN A 214 15.25 -0.54 -0.66
N HIS A 215 15.82 -0.96 0.46
CA HIS A 215 16.58 -0.09 1.37
C HIS A 215 17.87 0.40 0.71
N ASP A 216 18.21 1.67 0.93
CA ASP A 216 19.40 2.35 0.39
C ASP A 216 19.53 2.23 -1.14
N ALA A 217 18.39 2.16 -1.84
CA ALA A 217 18.40 1.98 -3.30
C ALA A 217 18.87 3.26 -4.00
N THR A 218 19.54 3.08 -5.14
CA THR A 218 19.88 4.16 -6.07
C THR A 218 18.90 4.18 -7.24
N LEU A 219 18.92 5.25 -8.06
CA LEU A 219 18.17 5.26 -9.32
C LEU A 219 18.52 4.09 -10.26
N ALA A 220 19.79 3.68 -10.28
CA ALA A 220 20.22 2.54 -11.08
C ALA A 220 19.57 1.23 -10.60
N ASP A 221 19.41 1.06 -9.29
CA ASP A 221 18.73 -0.10 -8.72
C ASP A 221 17.24 -0.12 -9.05
N VAL A 222 16.58 1.04 -8.99
CA VAL A 222 15.17 1.22 -9.38
C VAL A 222 14.96 0.91 -10.86
N ALA A 223 15.82 1.44 -11.73
CA ALA A 223 15.76 1.18 -13.17
C ALA A 223 15.96 -0.32 -13.47
N ARG A 224 16.95 -0.96 -12.83
CA ARG A 224 17.18 -2.39 -12.99
C ARG A 224 15.99 -3.23 -12.53
N ALA A 225 15.37 -2.87 -11.42
CA ALA A 225 14.17 -3.54 -10.91
C ALA A 225 12.99 -3.46 -11.87
N ALA A 226 12.82 -2.34 -12.58
CA ALA A 226 11.77 -2.15 -13.57
C ALA A 226 12.04 -2.88 -14.89
N ALA A 227 13.31 -2.97 -15.31
CA ALA A 227 13.72 -3.49 -16.62
C ALA A 227 13.35 -4.97 -16.87
N VAL A 228 13.10 -5.74 -15.82
CA VAL A 228 12.68 -7.15 -15.93
C VAL A 228 11.24 -7.32 -16.43
N VAL A 229 10.46 -6.25 -16.49
CA VAL A 229 9.05 -6.28 -16.94
C VAL A 229 8.97 -5.79 -18.38
N PRO A 230 8.54 -6.64 -19.34
CA PRO A 230 8.45 -6.25 -20.75
C PRO A 230 7.57 -5.01 -20.97
N GLY A 231 8.07 -4.08 -21.79
CA GLY A 231 7.34 -2.87 -22.19
C GLY A 231 7.29 -1.78 -21.12
N VAL A 232 7.98 -1.95 -19.99
CA VAL A 232 8.22 -0.88 -19.02
C VAL A 232 9.46 -0.10 -19.42
N ASP A 233 9.39 1.23 -19.40
CA ASP A 233 10.55 2.10 -19.59
C ASP A 233 11.25 2.33 -18.23
N PRO A 234 12.48 1.80 -18.01
CA PRO A 234 13.20 2.00 -16.77
C PRO A 234 13.55 3.47 -16.48
N ALA A 235 13.74 4.29 -17.52
CA ALA A 235 14.07 5.70 -17.36
C ALA A 235 12.86 6.50 -16.86
N GLU A 236 11.65 6.16 -17.31
CA GLU A 236 10.40 6.74 -16.78
C GLU A 236 10.26 6.45 -15.28
N VAL A 237 10.48 5.19 -14.87
CA VAL A 237 10.40 4.77 -13.47
C VAL A 237 11.44 5.48 -12.61
N ALA A 238 12.69 5.56 -13.09
CA ALA A 238 13.76 6.27 -12.40
C ALA A 238 13.45 7.77 -12.24
N GLY A 239 13.02 8.43 -13.33
CA GLY A 239 12.64 9.85 -13.31
C GLY A 239 11.45 10.15 -12.39
N PHE A 240 10.50 9.21 -12.27
CA PHE A 240 9.41 9.30 -11.28
C PHE A 240 9.94 9.30 -9.85
N CYS A 241 10.89 8.42 -9.53
CA CYS A 241 11.49 8.33 -8.19
C CYS A 241 12.33 9.55 -7.86
N GLU A 242 13.14 10.02 -8.82
CA GLU A 242 13.95 11.23 -8.67
C GLU A 242 13.09 12.45 -8.33
N LEU A 243 12.01 12.67 -9.08
CA LEU A 243 11.10 13.79 -8.83
C LEU A 243 10.34 13.61 -7.50
N GLY A 244 9.83 12.42 -7.20
CA GLY A 244 9.08 12.17 -5.97
C GLY A 244 9.94 12.37 -4.72
N ALA A 245 11.16 11.82 -4.73
CA ALA A 245 12.10 11.93 -3.61
C ALA A 245 12.90 13.24 -3.62
N GLY A 246 12.92 13.99 -4.72
CA GLY A 246 13.69 15.23 -4.85
C GLY A 246 15.21 15.01 -4.92
N SER A 247 15.67 13.78 -5.15
CA SER A 247 17.08 13.43 -5.27
C SER A 247 17.27 12.14 -6.09
N ALA A 248 18.48 11.93 -6.60
CA ALA A 248 18.88 10.69 -7.29
C ALA A 248 19.21 9.53 -6.33
N GLY A 249 18.95 9.71 -5.03
CA GLY A 249 19.36 8.80 -3.98
C GLY A 249 20.84 8.95 -3.55
N PRO A 250 21.39 8.01 -2.78
CA PRO A 250 20.71 6.81 -2.26
C PRO A 250 19.48 7.17 -1.42
N TYR A 251 18.44 6.36 -1.53
CA TYR A 251 17.20 6.51 -0.78
C TYR A 251 17.36 5.90 0.61
N ASP A 252 17.91 6.71 1.52
CA ASP A 252 18.37 6.33 2.87
C ASP A 252 17.34 6.60 3.98
N GLY A 253 16.25 7.30 3.66
CA GLY A 253 15.02 7.36 4.47
C GLY A 253 14.14 6.10 4.38
N ARG A 254 12.81 6.27 4.28
CA ARG A 254 11.89 5.14 4.04
C ARG A 254 12.17 4.53 2.65
N PRO A 255 12.23 3.20 2.51
CA PRO A 255 12.68 2.56 1.28
C PRO A 255 11.71 2.79 0.11
N ILE A 256 12.25 2.92 -1.10
CA ILE A 256 11.45 2.76 -2.32
C ILE A 256 10.87 1.35 -2.32
N ILE A 257 9.60 1.21 -2.70
CA ILE A 257 8.95 -0.09 -2.82
C ILE A 257 8.66 -0.35 -4.30
N SER A 258 9.02 -1.54 -4.76
CA SER A 258 8.70 -2.02 -6.11
C SER A 258 7.66 -3.13 -6.00
N SER A 259 6.70 -3.19 -6.91
CA SER A 259 5.74 -4.29 -6.98
C SER A 259 5.70 -4.91 -8.36
N TYR A 260 5.77 -6.24 -8.39
CA TYR A 260 5.66 -7.06 -9.60
C TYR A 260 4.28 -7.70 -9.66
N THR A 261 3.65 -7.64 -10.82
CA THR A 261 2.37 -8.30 -11.09
C THR A 261 2.62 -9.58 -11.87
N PHE A 262 2.11 -10.70 -11.37
CA PHE A 262 2.26 -12.02 -11.99
C PHE A 262 0.93 -12.51 -12.56
N ARG A 263 1.06 -13.25 -13.66
CA ARG A 263 -0.02 -14.02 -14.27
C ARG A 263 0.39 -15.50 -14.29
N PRO A 264 -0.47 -16.44 -13.89
CA PRO A 264 -0.17 -17.87 -13.99
C PRO A 264 0.26 -18.26 -15.42
N GLY A 265 1.33 -19.05 -15.53
CA GLY A 265 1.90 -19.53 -16.79
C GLY A 265 2.78 -18.54 -17.54
N ALA A 266 2.97 -17.31 -17.03
CA ALA A 266 3.91 -16.37 -17.63
C ALA A 266 5.35 -16.62 -17.16
N GLU A 267 6.31 -16.51 -18.07
CA GLU A 267 7.74 -16.61 -17.79
C GLU A 267 8.32 -15.31 -17.21
N GLN A 268 7.62 -14.18 -17.33
CA GLN A 268 8.03 -12.86 -16.85
C GLN A 268 6.86 -12.16 -16.15
N PRO A 269 7.13 -11.23 -15.21
CA PRO A 269 6.09 -10.38 -14.64
C PRO A 269 5.41 -9.57 -15.75
N VAL A 270 4.11 -9.35 -15.61
CA VAL A 270 3.26 -8.69 -16.63
C VAL A 270 2.99 -7.22 -16.33
N GLY A 271 3.42 -6.72 -15.18
CA GLY A 271 3.21 -5.33 -14.79
C GLY A 271 4.10 -4.94 -13.62
N TYR A 272 4.38 -3.66 -13.50
CA TYR A 272 5.28 -3.11 -12.49
C TYR A 272 4.67 -1.86 -11.85
N SER A 273 5.00 -1.62 -10.59
CA SER A 273 4.69 -0.33 -9.97
C SER A 273 5.80 0.04 -9.00
N VAL A 274 6.14 1.32 -8.94
CA VAL A 274 7.08 1.87 -7.95
C VAL A 274 6.34 2.80 -7.01
N TYR A 275 6.70 2.78 -5.74
CA TYR A 275 6.10 3.57 -4.67
C TYR A 275 7.21 4.36 -3.99
N VAL A 276 7.08 5.67 -4.03
CA VAL A 276 7.95 6.61 -3.34
C VAL A 276 7.27 6.98 -2.02
N PRO A 277 7.87 6.68 -0.85
CA PRO A 277 7.36 7.16 0.43
C PRO A 277 7.71 8.63 0.60
N ILE A 278 7.05 9.48 -0.19
CA ILE A 278 7.34 10.91 -0.36
C ILE A 278 7.42 11.66 0.97
N ARG A 279 6.61 11.26 1.97
CA ARG A 279 6.67 11.80 3.34
C ARG A 279 8.04 11.71 3.99
N SER A 280 8.94 10.85 3.53
CA SER A 280 10.30 10.72 4.04
C SER A 280 11.29 11.71 3.42
N TYR A 281 10.89 12.44 2.38
CA TYR A 281 11.80 13.18 1.50
C TYR A 281 11.40 14.64 1.28
N VAL A 282 10.51 15.15 2.13
CA VAL A 282 9.92 16.49 2.08
C VAL A 282 9.93 17.12 3.47
N ALA A 283 9.92 18.45 3.55
CA ALA A 283 9.81 19.16 4.81
C ALA A 283 8.40 19.04 5.41
N ASP A 284 7.39 19.17 4.57
CA ASP A 284 5.97 19.23 4.93
C ASP A 284 5.09 18.70 3.78
N ASP A 285 3.77 18.65 3.99
CA ASP A 285 2.84 18.19 2.96
C ASP A 285 2.59 19.23 1.86
N ARG A 286 3.01 20.49 2.02
CA ARG A 286 2.96 21.48 0.93
C ARG A 286 3.97 21.08 -0.14
N GLU A 287 5.19 20.78 0.25
CA GLU A 287 6.22 20.28 -0.66
C GLU A 287 5.82 18.93 -1.29
N ALA A 288 5.26 18.01 -0.50
CA ALA A 288 4.73 16.75 -1.01
C ALA A 288 3.65 16.98 -2.08
N TYR A 289 2.71 17.88 -1.81
CA TYR A 289 1.63 18.23 -2.71
C TYR A 289 2.16 18.79 -4.03
N ASP A 290 3.13 19.72 -3.98
CA ASP A 290 3.69 20.33 -5.19
C ASP A 290 4.44 19.31 -6.06
N ARG A 291 5.21 18.40 -5.45
CA ARG A 291 5.88 17.31 -6.18
C ARG A 291 4.88 16.32 -6.79
N VAL A 292 3.83 15.92 -6.06
CA VAL A 292 2.77 15.05 -6.59
C VAL A 292 2.03 15.73 -7.73
N ARG A 293 1.74 17.03 -7.61
CA ARG A 293 1.12 17.81 -8.68
C ARG A 293 1.95 17.77 -9.96
N GLU A 294 3.26 17.99 -9.84
CA GLU A 294 4.20 17.90 -10.97
C GLU A 294 4.25 16.47 -11.55
N LEU A 295 4.26 15.44 -10.71
CA LEU A 295 4.19 14.03 -11.15
C LEU A 295 2.90 13.76 -11.96
N LEU A 296 1.75 14.26 -11.51
CA LEU A 296 0.49 14.13 -12.25
C LEU A 296 0.57 14.82 -13.62
N ILE A 297 1.09 16.04 -13.68
CA ILE A 297 1.27 16.79 -14.94
C ILE A 297 2.17 16.03 -15.91
N ARG A 298 3.34 15.57 -15.45
CA ARG A 298 4.29 14.84 -16.30
C ARG A 298 3.73 13.54 -16.90
N HIS A 299 2.80 12.90 -16.19
CA HIS A 299 2.17 11.66 -16.64
C HIS A 299 0.81 11.89 -17.32
N GLY A 300 0.47 13.15 -17.63
CA GLY A 300 -0.73 13.51 -18.39
C GLY A 300 -2.03 13.45 -17.59
N PHE A 301 -1.97 13.49 -16.26
CA PHE A 301 -3.14 13.53 -15.39
C PHE A 301 -3.50 14.97 -15.00
N ALA A 302 -4.79 15.22 -14.86
CA ALA A 302 -5.31 16.52 -14.48
C ALA A 302 -4.97 16.82 -12.99
N PRO A 303 -4.07 17.78 -12.69
CA PRO A 303 -3.57 18.03 -11.34
C PRO A 303 -4.62 18.66 -10.41
N ASP A 304 -5.63 19.31 -10.98
CA ASP A 304 -6.76 19.93 -10.29
C ASP A 304 -7.57 18.92 -9.45
N ARG A 305 -7.50 17.63 -9.79
CA ARG A 305 -8.15 16.55 -9.03
C ARG A 305 -7.43 16.20 -7.71
N LEU A 306 -6.20 16.67 -7.51
CA LEU A 306 -5.43 16.39 -6.28
C LEU A 306 -5.97 17.18 -5.07
N ALA A 307 -6.22 18.48 -5.25
CA ALA A 307 -6.67 19.36 -4.18
C ALA A 307 -7.98 18.88 -3.49
N PRO A 308 -9.04 18.52 -4.24
CA PRO A 308 -10.26 17.99 -3.63
C PRO A 308 -10.01 16.71 -2.82
N ALA A 309 -9.17 15.80 -3.30
CA ALA A 309 -8.85 14.57 -2.59
C ALA A 309 -8.12 14.82 -1.26
N VAL A 310 -7.17 15.75 -1.25
CA VAL A 310 -6.44 16.15 -0.03
C VAL A 310 -7.38 16.83 0.97
N ARG A 311 -8.20 17.78 0.51
CA ARG A 311 -9.19 18.49 1.35
C ARG A 311 -10.29 17.56 1.90
N ALA A 312 -10.61 16.49 1.19
CA ALA A 312 -11.56 15.50 1.68
C ALA A 312 -11.04 14.78 2.94
N VAL A 313 -9.73 14.69 3.13
CA VAL A 313 -9.14 14.03 4.31
C VAL A 313 -8.99 15.01 5.47
N THR A 314 -8.50 16.23 5.21
CA THR A 314 -8.23 17.21 6.28
C THR A 314 -8.31 18.65 5.78
N ASP A 315 -8.65 19.57 6.69
CA ASP A 315 -8.67 21.01 6.47
C ASP A 315 -7.42 21.71 7.03
N ARG A 316 -6.45 20.97 7.59
CA ARG A 316 -5.22 21.58 8.13
C ARG A 316 -4.40 22.24 7.02
N PRO A 317 -3.69 23.35 7.31
CA PRO A 317 -2.62 23.82 6.44
C PRO A 317 -1.60 22.72 6.16
N LEU A 318 -1.13 22.63 4.93
CA LEU A 318 -0.22 21.54 4.51
C LEU A 318 1.19 21.74 5.09
N GLU A 319 1.55 22.98 5.39
CA GLU A 319 2.80 23.41 5.99
C GLU A 319 2.91 23.04 7.48
N ASP A 320 1.77 22.80 8.15
CA ASP A 320 1.70 22.53 9.59
C ASP A 320 2.04 21.08 9.97
N GLY A 321 2.33 20.22 8.98
CA GLY A 321 2.62 18.82 9.21
C GLY A 321 3.21 18.11 8.00
N VAL A 322 3.70 16.90 8.23
CA VAL A 322 4.22 16.00 7.19
C VAL A 322 3.60 14.62 7.33
N GLY A 323 3.35 13.95 6.20
CA GLY A 323 2.88 12.57 6.19
C GLY A 323 1.42 12.38 5.84
N LEU A 324 0.64 13.45 5.61
CA LEU A 324 -0.67 13.33 4.99
C LEU A 324 -0.54 12.65 3.63
N ILE A 325 0.38 13.11 2.78
CA ILE A 325 0.70 12.43 1.53
C ILE A 325 1.79 11.40 1.84
N ALA A 326 1.37 10.21 2.24
CA ALA A 326 2.27 9.18 2.74
C ALA A 326 3.16 8.60 1.64
N HIS A 327 2.56 8.29 0.49
CA HIS A 327 3.24 7.72 -0.67
C HIS A 327 2.67 8.29 -1.96
N VAL A 328 3.48 8.23 -3.02
CA VAL A 328 3.02 8.37 -4.40
C VAL A 328 3.56 7.21 -5.22
N SER A 329 2.73 6.62 -6.07
CA SER A 329 3.14 5.46 -6.87
C SER A 329 2.87 5.64 -8.34
N LEU A 330 3.76 5.14 -9.18
CA LEU A 330 3.56 4.97 -10.61
C LEU A 330 3.26 3.50 -10.91
N ARG A 331 2.18 3.25 -11.65
CA ARG A 331 1.83 1.94 -12.21
C ARG A 331 2.13 1.95 -13.70
N VAL A 332 2.95 1.01 -14.15
CA VAL A 332 3.34 0.84 -15.55
C VAL A 332 3.03 -0.59 -16.00
N GLY A 333 2.63 -0.71 -17.26
CA GLY A 333 2.13 -1.97 -17.83
C GLY A 333 0.65 -2.26 -17.49
N PRO A 334 0.12 -3.37 -18.03
CA PRO A 334 -1.27 -3.77 -17.81
C PRO A 334 -1.54 -4.18 -16.36
N PRO A 335 -2.80 -4.13 -15.89
CA PRO A 335 -4.00 -3.79 -16.67
C PRO A 335 -4.37 -2.29 -16.64
N ARG A 336 -3.79 -1.49 -15.72
CA ARG A 336 -4.21 -0.11 -15.47
C ARG A 336 -3.00 0.77 -15.11
N PRO A 337 -2.31 1.37 -16.10
CA PRO A 337 -1.24 2.32 -15.84
C PRO A 337 -1.80 3.61 -15.23
N GLY A 338 -1.03 4.26 -14.38
CA GLY A 338 -1.40 5.55 -13.80
C GLY A 338 -0.71 5.88 -12.49
N VAL A 339 -1.11 6.98 -11.86
CA VAL A 339 -0.53 7.47 -10.60
C VAL A 339 -1.48 7.21 -9.45
N SER A 340 -0.98 6.84 -8.27
CA SER A 340 -1.76 6.79 -7.03
C SER A 340 -1.13 7.68 -5.98
N VAL A 341 -1.98 8.35 -5.22
CA VAL A 341 -1.61 9.18 -4.09
C VAL A 341 -2.20 8.52 -2.84
N TYR A 342 -1.37 8.27 -1.84
CA TYR A 342 -1.73 7.62 -0.60
C TYR A 342 -1.87 8.69 0.48
N LEU A 343 -3.02 8.68 1.16
CA LEU A 343 -3.43 9.73 2.10
C LEU A 343 -3.63 9.12 3.49
N SER A 344 -2.82 9.57 4.46
CA SER A 344 -2.95 9.18 5.86
C SER A 344 -4.26 9.71 6.44
N SER A 345 -4.94 8.92 7.26
CA SER A 345 -6.14 9.37 7.98
C SER A 345 -5.80 10.40 9.06
N GLU A 346 -4.60 10.33 9.66
CA GLU A 346 -4.16 11.20 10.77
C GLU A 346 -5.13 11.19 11.95
N ALA A 347 -5.79 10.05 12.20
CA ALA A 347 -6.83 9.93 13.22
C ALA A 347 -6.28 10.10 14.64
N TYR A 348 -4.99 9.80 14.85
CA TYR A 348 -4.34 9.88 16.15
C TYR A 348 -3.28 10.96 16.25
N ALA A 349 -2.55 11.24 15.17
CA ALA A 349 -1.51 12.26 15.19
C ALA A 349 -1.21 12.84 13.80
N VAL A 350 -0.84 14.12 13.79
CA VAL A 350 -0.17 14.78 12.67
C VAL A 350 1.32 14.86 13.02
N SER A 351 2.20 14.36 12.15
CA SER A 351 3.64 14.47 12.38
C SER A 351 4.10 15.91 12.11
N SER A 352 4.99 16.43 12.96
CA SER A 352 5.51 17.79 12.83
C SER A 352 6.33 17.96 11.54
N PRO A 353 6.27 19.14 10.89
CA PRO A 353 7.08 19.43 9.72
C PRO A 353 8.56 19.43 10.09
N ARG A 354 9.43 19.11 9.13
CA ARG A 354 10.88 19.12 9.31
C ARG A 354 11.40 20.52 9.06
N SER A 355 12.22 21.05 9.97
CA SER A 355 13.01 22.25 9.71
C SER A 355 13.92 21.99 8.51
N GLY A 356 13.89 22.85 7.48
CA GLY A 356 14.64 22.71 6.22
C GLY A 356 16.17 22.76 6.31
N GLN A 357 16.78 22.16 7.33
CA GLN A 357 18.21 21.86 7.39
C GLN A 357 18.40 20.35 7.35
N GLY A 358 19.31 19.92 6.47
CA GLY A 358 19.55 18.53 6.09
C GLY A 358 19.48 17.55 7.25
N TRP A 359 18.74 16.47 7.02
CA TRP A 359 18.65 15.32 7.89
C TRP A 359 20.04 14.81 8.27
N SER A 360 20.43 14.97 9.54
CA SER A 360 21.47 14.15 10.16
C SER A 360 20.78 12.94 10.78
N GLY A 361 20.90 11.80 10.09
CA GLY A 361 20.25 10.56 10.47
C GLY A 361 20.51 10.18 11.92
N SER A 362 19.45 10.05 12.71
CA SER A 362 19.46 9.18 13.88
C SER A 362 18.81 7.87 13.49
N ARG A 363 19.63 6.81 13.47
CA ARG A 363 19.18 5.43 13.31
C ARG A 363 18.41 5.05 14.58
N VAL A 364 17.16 4.66 14.43
CA VAL A 364 16.50 3.78 15.38
C VAL A 364 16.26 2.46 14.64
N ALA A 365 16.76 1.39 15.27
CA ALA A 365 16.85 0.04 14.77
C ALA A 365 15.50 -0.62 14.49
#